data_AF-A0A7H4NXB4-F1
#
_entry.id   AF-A0A7H4NXB4-F1
#
_cell.length_a   1.000
_cell.length_b   1.000
_cell.length_c   1.000
_cell.angle_alpha   90.00
_cell.angle_beta   90.00
_cell.angle_gamma   90.00
#
_symmetry.space_group_name_H-M   'P 1'
#
loop_
_entity.id
_entity.type
_entity.pdbx_description
1 polymer ?
#
loop_
_entity_poly.entity_id
_entity_poly.type
_entity_poly.pdbx_seq_one_letter_code
_entity_poly.pdbx_strand_id
1 'polypeptide(L)'
;MLSPGSASGWHDVTLDLSNCPVGTSRVTATFNGTADSTGYYKNQGTAGNLQLELQDTSGARFNNGTSKTVAVNDATQSTRFPLRVRALTVNGGPTQGTIQAVINVTYTWL
;
A
#
# COMPACT_ATOMS: atom_id res chain seq x y z
N MET A 1 12.99 3.82 -23.95
CA MET A 1 12.96 4.32 -22.55
C MET A 1 11.51 4.49 -22.15
N LEU A 2 11.11 4.10 -20.94
CA LEU A 2 9.71 4.26 -20.51
C LEU A 2 9.37 5.73 -20.29
N SER A 3 8.19 6.14 -20.77
CA SER A 3 7.69 7.52 -20.65
C SER A 3 7.26 7.86 -19.22
N PRO A 4 7.21 9.15 -18.86
CA PRO A 4 6.59 9.61 -17.61
C PRO A 4 5.19 9.01 -17.42
N GLY A 5 4.90 8.53 -16.20
CA GLY A 5 3.63 7.89 -15.84
C GLY A 5 3.52 6.42 -16.23
N SER A 6 4.53 5.81 -16.87
CA SER A 6 4.54 4.36 -17.12
C SER A 6 4.53 3.59 -15.80
N ALA A 7 3.83 2.45 -15.77
CA ALA A 7 3.70 1.62 -14.58
C ALA A 7 3.69 0.13 -14.92
N SER A 8 4.06 -0.70 -13.96
CA SER A 8 3.87 -2.15 -14.05
C SER A 8 2.39 -2.52 -13.96
N GLY A 9 2.10 -3.80 -14.18
CA GLY A 9 0.85 -4.39 -13.73
C GLY A 9 0.68 -4.28 -12.21
N TRP A 10 -0.56 -4.40 -11.75
CA TRP A 10 -0.88 -4.49 -10.33
C TRP A 10 -0.57 -5.88 -9.79
N HIS A 11 -0.11 -5.93 -8.54
CA HIS A 11 0.03 -7.14 -7.76
C HIS A 11 -0.87 -7.04 -6.53
N ASP A 12 -1.80 -7.97 -6.38
CA ASP A 12 -2.75 -7.94 -5.27
C ASP A 12 -2.09 -8.39 -3.96
N VAL A 13 -2.47 -7.73 -2.87
CA VAL A 13 -2.08 -8.08 -1.50
C VAL A 13 -3.26 -7.85 -0.58
N THR A 14 -3.63 -8.84 0.21
CA THR A 14 -4.69 -8.70 1.21
C THR A 14 -4.09 -8.79 2.60
N LEU A 15 -4.51 -7.90 3.49
CA LEU A 15 -4.23 -7.99 4.93
C LEU A 15 -5.50 -8.48 5.62
N ASP A 16 -5.47 -9.71 6.14
CA ASP A 16 -6.59 -10.35 6.81
C ASP A 16 -6.38 -10.33 8.33
N LEU A 17 -7.42 -9.90 9.06
CA LEU A 17 -7.48 -9.95 10.51
C LEU A 17 -8.62 -10.88 10.90
N SER A 18 -8.32 -11.85 11.76
CA SER A 18 -9.26 -12.84 12.28
C SER A 18 -9.28 -12.78 13.81
N ASN A 19 -10.29 -13.42 14.42
CA ASN A 19 -10.47 -13.45 15.86
C ASN A 19 -10.62 -12.04 16.47
N CYS A 20 -11.32 -11.14 15.77
CA CYS A 20 -11.68 -9.83 16.29
C CYS A 20 -12.55 -10.00 17.56
N PRO A 21 -12.13 -9.50 18.74
CA PRO A 21 -12.90 -9.67 19.97
C PRO A 21 -14.30 -9.05 19.88
N VAL A 22 -15.27 -9.65 20.58
CA VAL A 22 -16.63 -9.11 20.70
C VAL A 22 -16.57 -7.69 21.23
N GLY A 23 -17.29 -6.77 20.58
CA GLY A 23 -17.25 -5.34 20.85
C GLY A 23 -16.35 -4.57 19.88
N THR A 24 -15.43 -5.25 19.17
CA THR A 24 -14.67 -4.62 18.09
C THR A 24 -15.50 -4.52 16.83
N SER A 25 -15.94 -3.31 16.51
CA SER A 25 -16.79 -3.01 15.36
C SER A 25 -16.01 -2.53 14.15
N ARG A 26 -14.84 -1.91 14.36
CA ARG A 26 -14.03 -1.30 13.29
C ARG A 26 -12.54 -1.48 13.54
N VAL A 27 -11.80 -1.64 12.46
CA VAL A 27 -10.32 -1.62 12.46
C VAL A 27 -9.84 -0.51 11.54
N THR A 28 -8.88 0.27 12.02
CA THR A 28 -8.17 1.26 11.22
C THR A 28 -6.74 0.79 10.98
N ALA A 29 -6.35 0.65 9.71
CA ALA A 29 -4.97 0.41 9.30
C ALA A 29 -4.32 1.74 8.90
N THR A 30 -3.13 2.02 9.44
CA THR A 30 -2.29 3.17 9.06
C THR A 30 -1.03 2.68 8.37
N PHE A 31 -0.77 3.18 7.17
CA PHE A 31 0.34 2.77 6.30
C PHE A 31 1.50 3.76 6.40
N ASN A 32 2.68 3.27 6.76
CA ASN A 32 3.88 4.08 6.96
C ASN A 32 5.07 3.51 6.21
N GLY A 33 5.90 4.37 5.61
CA GLY A 33 7.10 3.96 4.91
C GLY A 33 7.91 5.16 4.43
N THR A 34 9.08 4.92 3.85
CA THR A 34 9.88 6.01 3.29
C THR A 34 9.27 6.49 1.98
N ALA A 35 8.83 7.75 1.93
CA ALA A 35 8.41 8.41 0.70
C ALA A 35 9.60 9.11 0.02
N ASP A 36 9.53 9.28 -1.31
CA ASP A 36 10.43 10.18 -2.05
C ASP A 36 9.75 11.54 -2.32
N SER A 37 10.41 12.40 -3.10
CA SER A 37 9.89 13.75 -3.43
C SER A 37 8.61 13.74 -4.27
N THR A 38 8.22 12.61 -4.86
CA THR A 38 6.95 12.47 -5.58
C THR A 38 5.78 12.15 -4.64
N GLY A 39 6.06 11.81 -3.39
CA GLY A 39 5.08 11.41 -2.37
C GLY A 39 4.73 9.92 -2.37
N TYR A 40 5.16 9.15 -3.39
CA TYR A 40 5.05 7.69 -3.40
C TYR A 40 6.15 7.04 -2.55
N TYR A 41 6.06 5.74 -2.31
CA TYR A 41 7.09 5.02 -1.57
C TYR A 41 8.37 4.94 -2.40
N LYS A 42 9.47 5.32 -1.75
CA LYS A 42 10.81 5.33 -2.32
C LYS A 42 11.27 3.90 -2.61
N ASN A 43 11.80 3.68 -3.80
CA ASN A 43 12.62 2.50 -4.06
C ASN A 43 13.95 2.61 -3.28
N GLN A 44 14.18 1.68 -2.36
CA GLN A 44 15.42 1.50 -1.60
C GLN A 44 16.40 0.55 -2.30
N GLY A 45 15.99 -0.07 -3.41
CA GLY A 45 16.88 -0.82 -4.29
C GLY A 45 17.72 0.10 -5.18
N THR A 46 18.40 -0.48 -6.18
CA THR A 46 19.34 0.25 -7.03
C THR A 46 18.71 0.84 -8.30
N ALA A 47 17.47 0.49 -8.65
CA ALA A 47 16.78 1.08 -9.80
C ALA A 47 16.40 2.55 -9.53
N GLY A 48 16.84 3.44 -10.40
CA GLY A 48 16.54 4.88 -10.35
C GLY A 48 15.22 5.22 -11.05
N ASN A 49 14.69 6.42 -10.77
CA ASN A 49 13.44 6.95 -11.33
C ASN A 49 12.24 6.00 -11.24
N LEU A 50 12.14 5.27 -10.12
CA LEU A 50 11.11 4.29 -9.87
C LEU A 50 10.54 4.44 -8.45
N GLN A 51 9.23 4.42 -8.37
CA GLN A 51 8.42 4.53 -7.16
C GLN A 51 7.58 3.27 -6.96
N LEU A 52 7.05 3.09 -5.76
CA LEU A 52 6.05 2.08 -5.43
C LEU A 52 4.74 2.76 -5.01
N GLU A 53 3.63 2.35 -5.62
CA GLU A 53 2.28 2.84 -5.32
C GLU A 53 1.45 1.73 -4.68
N LEU A 54 0.80 2.04 -3.55
CA LEU A 54 -0.17 1.17 -2.88
C LEU A 54 -1.56 1.75 -3.04
N GLN A 55 -2.52 0.93 -3.46
CA GLN A 55 -3.93 1.28 -3.56
C GLN A 55 -4.82 0.20 -2.95
N ASP A 56 -6.08 0.54 -2.70
CA ASP A 56 -7.15 -0.44 -2.58
C ASP A 56 -7.83 -0.70 -3.93
N THR A 57 -8.84 -1.56 -3.90
CA THR A 57 -9.61 -1.94 -5.08
C THR A 57 -10.54 -0.84 -5.61
N SER A 58 -10.85 0.20 -4.83
CA SER A 58 -11.60 1.37 -5.31
C SER A 58 -10.70 2.43 -5.94
N GLY A 59 -9.37 2.26 -5.84
CA GLY A 59 -8.37 3.16 -6.39
C GLY A 59 -7.89 4.25 -5.42
N ALA A 60 -8.28 4.18 -4.15
CA ALA A 60 -7.73 5.07 -3.14
C ALA A 60 -6.25 4.75 -2.93
N ARG A 61 -5.40 5.80 -2.90
CA ARG A 61 -3.95 5.67 -2.72
C ARG A 61 -3.58 5.75 -1.25
N PHE A 62 -2.67 4.87 -0.83
CA PHE A 62 -2.19 4.79 0.55
C PHE A 62 -0.71 5.15 0.63
N ASN A 63 -0.39 6.43 0.44
CA ASN A 63 0.96 6.95 0.65
C ASN A 63 1.32 6.99 2.15
N ASN A 64 2.57 7.34 2.46
CA ASN A 64 3.05 7.41 3.85
C ASN A 64 2.15 8.27 4.74
N GLY A 65 1.73 7.72 5.89
CA GLY A 65 0.90 8.38 6.90
C GLY A 65 -0.61 8.30 6.64
N THR A 66 -1.05 7.63 5.57
CA THR A 66 -2.48 7.48 5.26
C THR A 66 -3.11 6.33 6.05
N SER A 67 -4.43 6.41 6.25
CA SER A 67 -5.18 5.38 6.97
C SER A 67 -6.45 4.94 6.24
N LYS A 68 -6.90 3.73 6.52
CA LYS A 68 -8.19 3.19 6.09
C LYS A 68 -8.89 2.53 7.25
N THR A 69 -10.18 2.83 7.43
CA THR A 69 -11.03 2.15 8.42
C THR A 69 -12.03 1.24 7.71
N VAL A 70 -12.16 0.01 8.19
CA VAL A 70 -13.11 -0.99 7.69
C VAL A 70 -13.92 -1.55 8.86
N ALA A 71 -15.15 -2.01 8.58
CA ALA A 71 -15.98 -2.67 9.56
C ALA A 71 -15.49 -4.12 9.80
N VAL A 72 -15.70 -4.62 11.01
CA VAL A 72 -15.59 -6.05 11.32
C VAL A 72 -16.87 -6.73 10.91
N ASN A 73 -16.75 -7.92 10.32
CA ASN A 73 -17.89 -8.80 10.12
C ASN A 73 -18.13 -9.59 11.41
N ASP A 74 -19.20 -9.26 12.13
CA ASP A 74 -19.54 -9.88 13.42
C ASP A 74 -19.84 -11.37 13.31
N ALA A 75 -20.33 -11.86 12.16
CA ALA A 75 -20.64 -13.27 11.97
C ALA A 75 -19.37 -14.14 11.88
N THR A 76 -18.28 -13.57 11.35
CA THR A 76 -17.00 -14.26 11.15
C THR A 76 -15.87 -13.74 12.04
N GLN A 77 -16.15 -12.73 12.88
CA GLN A 77 -15.19 -12.03 13.73
C GLN A 77 -13.89 -11.66 12.98
N SER A 78 -14.05 -11.11 11.78
CA SER A 78 -12.92 -10.86 10.88
C SER A 78 -13.10 -9.59 10.06
N THR A 79 -11.99 -9.04 9.59
CA THR A 79 -11.99 -7.97 8.59
C THR A 79 -10.79 -8.10 7.65
N ARG A 80 -10.86 -7.41 6.50
CA ARG A 80 -9.80 -7.47 5.49
C ARG A 80 -9.58 -6.15 4.79
N PHE A 81 -8.34 -5.94 4.39
CA PHE A 81 -7.90 -4.81 3.56
C PHE A 81 -7.42 -5.36 2.22
N PRO A 82 -8.29 -5.42 1.19
CA PRO A 82 -7.87 -5.79 -0.15
C PRO A 82 -7.12 -4.60 -0.78
N LEU A 83 -5.83 -4.83 -1.04
CA LEU A 83 -4.90 -3.84 -1.56
C LEU A 83 -4.23 -4.37 -2.83
N ARG A 84 -3.55 -3.47 -3.53
CA ARG A 84 -2.73 -3.77 -4.69
C ARG A 84 -1.54 -2.83 -4.75
N VAL A 85 -0.41 -3.35 -5.19
CA VAL A 85 0.85 -2.61 -5.32
C VAL A 85 1.34 -2.66 -6.75
N ARG A 86 2.00 -1.60 -7.20
CA ARG A 86 2.73 -1.59 -8.48
C ARG A 86 3.96 -0.70 -8.40
N ALA A 87 4.89 -0.92 -9.33
CA ALA A 87 5.95 0.03 -9.60
C ALA A 87 5.48 1.07 -10.63
N LEU A 88 5.91 2.31 -10.50
CA LEU A 88 5.65 3.38 -11.46
C LEU A 88 6.87 4.29 -11.62
N THR A 89 6.97 4.96 -12.75
CA THR A 89 7.98 5.99 -13.00
C THR A 89 7.29 7.32 -13.25
N VAL A 90 7.22 8.18 -12.23
CA VAL A 90 6.49 9.47 -12.35
C VAL A 90 7.14 10.34 -13.43
N ASN A 91 8.47 10.44 -13.41
CA ASN A 91 9.24 11.30 -14.31
C ASN A 91 9.77 10.58 -15.56
N GLY A 92 9.51 9.28 -15.71
CA GLY A 92 10.03 8.47 -16.80
C GLY A 92 11.50 8.09 -16.60
N GLY A 93 12.02 7.30 -17.54
CA GLY A 93 13.43 6.92 -17.54
C GLY A 93 13.91 6.09 -16.35
N PRO A 94 13.22 5.00 -15.96
CA PRO A 94 13.71 4.10 -14.93
C PRO A 94 15.01 3.42 -15.39
N THR A 95 15.94 3.23 -14.45
CA THR A 95 17.22 2.56 -14.74
C THR A 95 17.20 1.11 -14.26
N GLN A 96 18.10 0.28 -14.80
CA GLN A 96 18.27 -1.09 -14.35
C GLN A 96 18.73 -1.13 -12.89
N GLY A 97 18.14 -2.03 -12.11
CA GLY A 97 18.53 -2.27 -10.73
C GLY A 97 17.47 -3.05 -9.97
N THR A 98 17.65 -3.17 -8.66
CA THR A 98 16.71 -3.85 -7.77
C THR A 98 15.56 -2.92 -7.35
N ILE A 99 14.43 -3.53 -7.01
CA ILE A 99 13.26 -2.85 -6.45
C ILE A 99 13.05 -3.38 -5.03
N GLN A 100 13.11 -2.49 -4.04
CA GLN A 100 12.92 -2.84 -2.64
C GLN A 100 12.21 -1.70 -1.92
N ALA A 101 11.15 -2.00 -1.19
CA ALA A 101 10.47 -1.07 -0.30
C ALA A 101 9.81 -1.84 0.84
N VAL A 102 9.62 -1.19 1.99
CA VAL A 102 8.89 -1.73 3.13
C VAL A 102 7.81 -0.74 3.53
N ILE A 103 6.57 -1.22 3.60
CA ILE A 103 5.42 -0.46 4.07
C ILE A 103 4.97 -1.13 5.37
N ASN A 104 5.12 -0.43 6.49
CA ASN A 104 4.66 -0.85 7.80
C ASN A 104 3.17 -0.53 7.95
N VAL A 105 2.43 -1.44 8.57
CA VAL A 105 0.99 -1.27 8.83
C VAL A 105 0.75 -1.39 10.33
N THR A 106 0.13 -0.37 10.90
CA THR A 106 -0.29 -0.36 12.30
C THR A 106 -1.81 -0.38 12.37
N TYR A 107 -2.37 -1.25 13.22
CA TYR A 107 -3.81 -1.37 13.41
C TYR A 107 -4.26 -0.77 14.74
N THR A 108 -5.39 -0.08 14.72
CA THR A 108 -6.15 0.30 15.92
C THR A 108 -7.59 -0.16 15.76
N TRP A 109 -8.29 -0.34 16.88
CA TRP A 109 -9.66 -0.88 16.88
C TRP A 109 -10.56 -0.15 17.88
N LEU A 110 -11.85 -0.15 17.57
CA LEU A 110 -12.94 0.39 18.39
C LEU A 110 -14.10 -0.61 18.45
#